data_AF-A0A199WJK6-F1
#
_entry.id   AF-A0A199WJK6-F1
#
_cell.length_a   1.000
_cell.length_b   1.000
_cell.length_c   1.000
_cell.angle_alpha   90.00
_cell.angle_beta   90.00
_cell.angle_gamma   90.00
#
_symmetry.space_group_name_H-M   'P 1'
#
loop_
_entity.id
_entity.type
_entity.pdbx_description
1 polymer ?
#
loop_
_entity_poly.entity_id
_entity_poly.type
_entity_poly.pdbx_seq_one_letter_code
_entity_poly.pdbx_strand_id
1 'polypeptide(L)'
;MIQATIRRSHDKGILSFEMTGHANFAEHGQDLVCAGVTAVVFGAVNAVIVLAGFEPLLDIGEDGGYFYFEFPESLDPEARQKAQLLIEGMIVSLETIERDYKDNLRVTTNII
;
A
#
# COMPACT_ATOMS: atom_id res chain seq x y z
N MET A 1 6.85 -2.35 -14.33
CA MET A 1 6.01 -3.22 -13.47
C MET A 1 6.17 -2.77 -12.04
N ILE A 2 5.06 -2.45 -11.39
CA ILE A 2 4.93 -2.10 -9.99
C ILE A 2 4.88 -3.39 -9.18
N GLN A 3 5.58 -3.41 -8.04
CA GLN A 3 5.49 -4.51 -7.08
C GLN A 3 4.92 -3.97 -5.78
N ALA A 4 3.86 -4.60 -5.28
CA ALA A 4 3.26 -4.32 -3.99
C ALA A 4 3.40 -5.57 -3.09
N THR A 5 4.11 -5.43 -1.98
CA THR A 5 4.40 -6.50 -1.05
C THR A 5 3.73 -6.23 0.28
N ILE A 6 2.90 -7.16 0.75
CA ILE A 6 2.24 -7.11 2.04
C ILE A 6 2.91 -8.12 2.97
N ARG A 7 3.33 -7.67 4.15
CA ARG A 7 3.74 -8.53 5.25
C ARG A 7 2.60 -8.65 6.24
N ARG A 8 2.22 -9.88 6.57
CA ARG A 8 1.18 -10.21 7.54
C ARG A 8 1.75 -11.10 8.64
N SER A 9 1.25 -10.93 9.86
CA SER A 9 1.50 -11.87 10.95
C SER A 9 0.76 -13.20 10.73
N HIS A 10 1.10 -14.22 11.51
CA HIS A 10 0.41 -15.51 11.52
C HIS A 10 -1.11 -15.45 11.78
N ASP A 11 -1.59 -14.44 12.51
CA ASP A 11 -3.01 -14.16 12.73
C ASP A 11 -3.68 -13.40 11.57
N LYS A 12 -2.93 -13.18 10.48
CA LYS A 12 -3.31 -12.46 9.25
C LYS A 12 -3.41 -10.94 9.39
N GLY A 13 -3.09 -10.36 10.54
CA GLY A 13 -2.97 -8.91 10.69
C GLY A 13 -1.90 -8.34 9.78
N ILE A 14 -2.14 -7.18 9.17
CA ILE A 14 -1.15 -6.50 8.34
C ILE A 14 -0.09 -5.88 9.24
N LEU A 15 1.19 -6.14 8.91
CA LEU A 15 2.34 -5.58 9.63
C LEU A 15 2.93 -4.42 8.85
N SER A 16 3.16 -4.61 7.56
CA SER A 16 3.67 -3.56 6.68
C SER A 16 3.28 -3.77 5.22
N PHE A 17 3.41 -2.68 4.47
CA PHE A 17 3.18 -2.60 3.05
C PHE A 17 4.38 -1.91 2.39
N GLU A 18 4.87 -2.48 1.30
CA GLU A 18 5.95 -1.92 0.50
C GLU A 18 5.53 -1.88 -0.97
N MET A 19 5.83 -0.78 -1.66
CA MET A 19 5.57 -0.60 -3.07
C MET A 19 6.78 -0.04 -3.80
N THR A 20 7.14 -0.66 -4.92
CA THR A 20 8.27 -0.24 -5.75
C THR A 20 7.87 -0.09 -7.23
N GLY A 21 8.59 0.77 -7.95
CA GLY A 21 8.47 0.90 -9.41
C GLY A 21 7.30 1.75 -9.91
N HIS A 22 6.67 2.54 -9.04
CA HIS A 22 5.48 3.36 -9.37
C HIS A 22 5.79 4.76 -9.92
N ALA A 23 7.04 5.23 -9.85
CA ALA A 23 7.50 6.49 -10.45
C ALA A 23 8.32 6.31 -11.74
N ASN A 24 8.38 5.09 -12.30
CA ASN A 24 9.05 4.89 -13.58
C ASN A 24 8.20 5.51 -14.69
N PHE A 25 8.78 6.45 -15.44
CA PHE A 25 8.20 6.97 -16.69
C PHE A 25 8.02 5.81 -17.67
N ALA A 26 6.80 5.58 -18.10
CA ALA A 26 6.49 4.42 -18.91
C ALA A 26 5.78 4.78 -20.22
N GLU A 27 5.76 3.85 -21.16
CA GLU A 27 5.11 4.02 -22.46
C GLU A 27 3.61 4.37 -22.31
N HIS A 28 3.04 4.99 -23.34
CA HIS A 28 1.64 5.41 -23.38
C HIS A 28 0.68 4.33 -22.83
N GLY A 29 -0.03 4.64 -21.75
CA GLY A 29 -1.02 3.76 -21.10
C GLY A 29 -0.53 3.13 -19.80
N GLN A 30 0.77 2.92 -19.61
CA GLN A 30 1.32 2.48 -18.31
C GLN A 30 1.19 3.59 -17.25
N ASP A 31 1.33 4.85 -17.66
CA ASP A 31 1.19 6.02 -16.78
C ASP A 31 -0.16 6.08 -16.06
N LEU A 32 -1.24 5.58 -16.69
CA LEU A 32 -2.58 5.54 -16.09
C LEU A 32 -2.66 4.51 -14.96
N VAL A 33 -2.00 3.37 -15.11
CA VAL A 33 -1.95 2.34 -14.06
C VAL A 33 -1.10 2.83 -12.89
N CYS A 34 0.06 3.45 -13.17
CA CYS A 34 0.90 4.07 -12.14
C CYS A 34 0.14 5.13 -11.34
N ALA A 35 -0.59 6.02 -12.04
CA ALA A 35 -1.42 7.04 -11.39
C ALA A 35 -2.54 6.42 -10.53
N GLY A 36 -3.23 5.39 -11.04
CA GLY A 36 -4.28 4.69 -10.31
C GLY A 36 -3.77 4.00 -9.04
N VAL A 37 -2.66 3.27 -9.14
CA VAL A 37 -2.02 2.61 -8.00
C VAL A 37 -1.54 3.63 -6.96
N THR A 38 -0.89 4.71 -7.41
CA THR A 38 -0.43 5.79 -6.53
C THR A 38 -1.59 6.43 -5.79
N ALA A 39 -2.69 6.74 -6.49
CA ALA A 39 -3.87 7.34 -5.87
C ALA A 39 -4.50 6.43 -4.80
N VAL A 40 -4.56 5.11 -5.03
CA VAL A 40 -5.07 4.13 -4.07
C VAL A 40 -4.20 4.08 -2.82
N VAL A 41 -2.87 3.96 -2.97
CA VAL A 41 -1.95 3.83 -1.84
C VAL A 41 -1.90 5.10 -1.00
N PHE A 42 -1.64 6.25 -1.63
CA PHE A 42 -1.56 7.52 -0.90
C PHE A 42 -2.91 7.91 -0.29
N GLY A 43 -4.01 7.64 -0.99
CA GLY A 43 -5.36 7.88 -0.47
C GLY A 43 -5.64 7.07 0.79
N ALA A 44 -5.29 5.79 0.81
CA ALA A 44 -5.48 4.92 1.97
C ALA A 44 -4.59 5.31 3.15
N VAL A 45 -3.31 5.64 2.91
CA VAL A 45 -2.40 6.07 3.98
C VAL A 45 -2.81 7.42 4.56
N ASN A 46 -3.20 8.38 3.73
CA ASN A 46 -3.77 9.64 4.22
C ASN A 46 -5.07 9.40 5.02
N ALA A 47 -5.91 8.47 4.59
CA ALA A 47 -7.10 8.10 5.34
C ALA A 47 -6.76 7.46 6.70
N VAL A 48 -5.70 6.65 6.79
CA VAL A 48 -5.19 6.13 8.07
C VAL A 48 -4.81 7.27 9.00
N ILE A 49 -4.00 8.22 8.52
CA ILE A 49 -3.55 9.37 9.33
C ILE A 49 -4.75 10.17 9.87
N VAL A 50 -5.70 10.51 8.99
CA VAL A 50 -6.84 11.37 9.35
C VAL A 50 -7.92 10.64 10.16
N LEU A 51 -8.25 9.39 9.80
CA LEU A 51 -9.41 8.67 10.36
C LEU A 51 -9.04 7.73 11.51
N ALA A 52 -7.81 7.22 11.55
CA ALA A 52 -7.31 6.42 12.67
C ALA A 52 -6.50 7.24 13.68
N GLY A 53 -6.08 8.47 13.31
CA GLY A 53 -5.55 9.46 14.25
C GLY A 53 -4.14 9.17 14.77
N PHE A 54 -3.30 8.52 13.96
CA PHE A 54 -1.89 8.29 14.28
C PHE A 54 -1.00 8.46 13.04
N GLU A 55 0.28 8.73 13.28
CA GLU A 55 1.30 8.78 12.22
C GLU A 55 1.96 7.40 12.05
N PRO A 56 1.88 6.78 10.86
CA PRO A 56 2.57 5.53 10.57
C PRO A 56 4.08 5.76 10.37
N LEU A 57 4.85 4.67 10.42
CA LEU A 57 6.23 4.69 9.96
C LEU A 57 6.20 4.68 8.42
N LEU A 58 6.66 5.77 7.82
CA LEU A 58 6.70 5.95 6.38
C LEU A 58 8.14 6.14 5.89
N ASP A 59 8.47 5.49 4.78
CA ASP A 59 9.67 5.78 4.00
C ASP A 59 9.27 5.92 2.54
N ILE A 60 9.53 7.09 1.96
CA ILE A 60 9.18 7.43 0.58
C ILE A 60 10.49 7.82 -0.08
N GLY A 61 10.96 7.00 -1.03
CA GLY A 61 12.26 7.20 -1.66
C GLY A 61 12.32 8.52 -2.44
N GLU A 62 13.51 9.13 -2.50
CA GLU A 62 13.73 10.46 -3.09
C GLU A 62 13.26 10.56 -4.56
N ASP A 63 13.40 9.47 -5.33
CA ASP A 63 13.00 9.40 -6.73
C ASP A 63 11.50 9.09 -6.91
N GLY A 64 10.74 8.99 -5.82
CA GLY A 64 9.32 8.64 -5.82
C GLY A 64 9.01 7.19 -6.19
N GLY A 65 10.03 6.38 -6.54
CA GLY A 65 9.83 4.99 -6.98
C GLY A 65 9.59 3.99 -5.85
N TYR A 66 9.73 4.43 -4.58
CA TYR A 66 9.67 3.60 -3.38
C TYR A 66 8.67 4.17 -2.38
N PHE A 67 7.85 3.30 -1.79
CA PHE A 67 6.91 3.65 -0.74
C PHE A 67 6.85 2.52 0.29
N TYR A 68 7.02 2.84 1.55
CA TYR A 68 6.90 1.91 2.67
C TYR A 68 5.94 2.47 3.72
N PHE A 69 5.15 1.57 4.28
CA PHE A 69 4.25 1.81 5.40
C PHE A 69 4.38 0.70 6.44
N GLU A 70 4.47 1.10 7.70
CA GLU A 70 4.41 0.18 8.84
C GLU A 70 3.65 0.79 10.02
N PHE A 71 2.95 -0.06 10.76
CA PHE A 71 2.28 0.36 11.99
C PHE A 71 3.29 0.64 13.11
N PRO A 72 3.13 1.72 13.90
CA PRO A 72 3.89 1.91 15.13
C PRO A 72 3.73 0.71 16.09
N GLU A 73 4.77 0.43 16.87
CA GLU A 73 4.79 -0.69 17.82
C GLU A 73 3.62 -0.65 18.81
N SER A 74 3.28 0.55 19.29
CA SER A 74 2.18 0.79 20.21
C SER A 74 1.13 1.66 19.56
N LEU A 75 -0.11 1.15 19.49
CA LEU A 75 -1.28 1.86 19.00
C LEU A 75 -2.48 1.51 19.87
N ASP A 76 -3.37 2.49 20.04
CA ASP A 76 -4.70 2.21 20.59
C ASP A 76 -5.41 1.12 19.76
N PRO A 77 -6.10 0.14 20.39
CA PRO A 77 -6.75 -0.96 19.67
C PRO A 77 -7.80 -0.51 18.64
N GLU A 78 -8.55 0.56 18.92
CA GLU A 78 -9.57 1.09 18.00
C GLU A 78 -8.90 1.74 16.78
N ALA A 79 -7.85 2.54 17.01
CA ALA A 79 -7.04 3.13 15.95
C ALA A 79 -6.42 2.04 15.06
N ARG A 80 -5.85 1.00 15.68
CA ARG A 80 -5.28 -0.15 14.95
C ARG A 80 -6.33 -0.86 14.11
N GLN A 81 -7.53 -1.11 14.65
CA GLN A 81 -8.61 -1.76 13.91
C GLN A 81 -9.07 -0.93 12.70
N LYS A 82 -9.26 0.39 12.87
CA LYS A 82 -9.63 1.29 11.77
C LYS A 82 -8.59 1.27 10.66
N ALA A 83 -7.31 1.38 11.02
CA ALA A 83 -6.24 1.39 10.05
C ALA A 83 -6.07 0.03 9.34
N GLN A 84 -6.23 -1.10 10.04
CA GLN A 84 -6.28 -2.42 9.40
C GLN A 84 -7.37 -2.46 8.31
N LEU A 85 -8.59 -2.02 8.63
CA LEU A 85 -9.69 -2.01 7.66
C LEU A 85 -9.40 -1.14 6.43
N LEU A 86 -8.82 0.05 6.63
CA LEU A 86 -8.45 0.96 5.53
C LEU A 86 -7.37 0.36 4.62
N ILE A 87 -6.33 -0.25 5.21
CA ILE A 87 -5.26 -0.90 4.45
C ILE A 87 -5.76 -2.18 3.78
N GLU A 88 -6.68 -2.95 4.37
CA GLU A 88 -7.33 -4.05 3.67
C GLU A 88 -8.10 -3.57 2.43
N GLY A 89 -8.84 -2.46 2.55
CA GLY A 89 -9.53 -1.84 1.41
C GLY A 89 -8.56 -1.40 0.31
N MET A 90 -7.39 -0.88 0.68
CA MET A 90 -6.30 -0.58 -0.24
C MET A 90 -5.82 -1.83 -0.97
N ILE A 91 -5.55 -2.93 -0.24
CA ILE A 91 -5.07 -4.20 -0.82
C ILE A 91 -6.10 -4.77 -1.80
N VAL A 92 -7.39 -4.82 -1.43
CA VAL A 92 -8.47 -5.26 -2.33
C VAL A 92 -8.51 -4.44 -3.62
N SER A 93 -8.29 -3.12 -3.51
CA SER A 93 -8.25 -2.22 -4.67
C SER A 93 -7.03 -2.52 -5.57
N LEU A 94 -5.85 -2.77 -4.97
CA LEU A 94 -4.64 -3.12 -5.71
C LEU A 94 -4.76 -4.49 -6.40
N GLU A 95 -5.31 -5.50 -5.72
CA GLU A 95 -5.57 -6.83 -6.31
C GLU A 95 -6.59 -6.74 -7.46
N THR A 96 -7.57 -5.84 -7.35
CA THR A 96 -8.51 -5.55 -8.45
C THR A 96 -7.78 -4.96 -9.66
N ILE A 97 -6.85 -4.02 -9.44
CA ILE A 97 -6.02 -3.46 -10.51
C ILE A 97 -5.10 -4.53 -11.11
N GLU A 98 -4.43 -5.37 -10.29
CA GLU A 98 -3.58 -6.45 -10.79
C GLU A 98 -4.35 -7.41 -11.70
N ARG A 99 -5.59 -7.77 -11.33
CA ARG A 99 -6.40 -8.67 -12.16
C ARG A 99 -6.60 -8.15 -13.58
N ASP A 100 -6.83 -6.84 -13.71
CA ASP A 100 -7.15 -6.21 -14.98
C ASP A 100 -5.87 -5.73 -15.72
N TYR A 101 -4.76 -5.52 -15.00
CA TYR A 101 -3.47 -5.01 -15.48
C TYR A 101 -2.26 -5.81 -14.98
N LYS A 102 -2.31 -7.13 -15.09
CA LYS A 102 -1.31 -8.09 -14.55
C LYS A 102 0.13 -7.89 -15.01
N ASP A 103 0.33 -7.29 -16.18
CA ASP A 103 1.67 -7.01 -16.73
C ASP A 103 2.25 -5.71 -16.14
N ASN A 104 1.43 -4.91 -15.45
CA ASN A 104 1.79 -3.63 -14.87
C ASN A 104 1.95 -3.68 -13.36
N LEU A 105 1.15 -4.46 -12.64
CA LEU A 105 1.17 -4.56 -11.17
C LEU A 105 1.22 -6.03 -10.73
N ARG A 106 2.02 -6.30 -9.71
CA ARG A 106 2.06 -7.58 -9.00
C ARG A 106 1.85 -7.37 -7.50
N VAL A 107 0.85 -8.03 -6.92
CA VAL A 107 0.61 -8.02 -5.47
C VAL A 107 1.11 -9.34 -4.87
N THR A 108 1.92 -9.26 -3.81
CA THR A 108 2.48 -10.43 -3.11
C THR A 108 2.20 -10.32 -1.62
N THR A 109 1.72 -11.41 -1.01
CA THR A 109 1.50 -11.48 0.45
C THR A 109 2.42 -12.51 1.08
N ASN A 110 3.16 -12.08 2.10
CA ASN A 110 4.06 -12.91 2.90
C ASN A 110 3.53 -13.03 4.33
N ILE A 111 3.43 -14.25 4.84
CA ILE A 111 3.12 -14.52 6.25
C ILE A 111 4.44 -14.70 7.00
N ILE A 112 4.62 -13.96 8.08
CA ILE A 112 5.83 -13.95 8.92
C ILE A 112 5.50 -14.03 10.41
#